data_AF-A0A2X2BNM8-F1
#
_entry.id   AF-A0A2X2BNM8-F1
#
_cell.length_a   1.000
_cell.length_b   1.000
_cell.length_c   1.000
_cell.angle_alpha   90.00
_cell.angle_beta   90.00
_cell.angle_gamma   90.00
#
_symmetry.space_group_name_H-M   'P 1'
#
loop_
_entity.id
_entity.type
_entity.pdbx_description
1 polymer ?
#
loop_
_entity_poly.entity_id
_entity_poly.type
_entity_poly.pdbx_seq_one_letter_code
_entity_poly.pdbx_strand_id
1 'polypeptide(L)'
;MSTLTKKLENLRLQGKGTEQRLAHYLLENSDNIASMNAAELAQKAGVSSASVIRFSRQMGYGGYPEFKIDYLSEEKTTKKAVVIFFMPI
;
A
#
# COMPACT_ATOMS: atom_id res chain seq x y z
N MET A 1 -3.26 -14.30 2.12
CA MET A 1 -2.68 -13.19 2.91
C MET A 1 -1.18 -13.11 2.61
N SER A 2 -0.79 -12.25 1.68
CA SER A 2 0.60 -12.03 1.27
C SER A 2 1.40 -11.32 2.37
N THR A 3 2.74 -11.36 2.26
CA THR A 3 3.66 -10.88 3.32
C THR A 3 3.58 -9.36 3.50
N LEU A 4 3.44 -8.58 2.42
CA LEU A 4 3.37 -7.12 2.51
C LEU A 4 2.06 -6.66 3.15
N THR A 5 0.92 -7.21 2.74
CA THR A 5 -0.38 -6.86 3.33
C THR A 5 -0.42 -7.16 4.83
N LYS A 6 0.09 -8.31 5.28
CA LYS A 6 0.21 -8.63 6.70
C LYS A 6 1.07 -7.62 7.46
N LYS A 7 2.16 -7.16 6.85
CA LYS A 7 3.05 -6.14 7.44
C LYS A 7 2.33 -4.79 7.55
N LEU A 8 1.56 -4.40 6.53
CA LEU A 8 0.72 -3.20 6.58
C LEU A 8 -0.37 -3.31 7.65
N GLU A 9 -1.03 -4.46 7.81
CA GLU A 9 -2.02 -4.67 8.88
C GLU A 9 -1.39 -4.52 10.26
N ASN A 10 -0.19 -5.06 10.47
CA ASN A 10 0.55 -4.89 11.70
C ASN A 10 0.87 -3.41 11.96
N LEU A 11 1.35 -2.68 10.95
CA LEU A 11 1.65 -1.25 11.05
C LEU A 11 0.40 -0.38 11.26
N ARG A 12 -0.76 -0.80 10.74
CA ARG A 12 -2.04 -0.13 11.02
C ARG A 12 -2.40 -0.21 12.51
N LEU A 13 -2.11 -1.34 13.15
CA LEU A 13 -2.46 -1.60 14.56
C LEU A 13 -1.38 -1.11 15.55
N GLN A 14 -0.10 -1.24 15.19
CA GLN A 14 1.04 -1.01 16.08
C GLN A 14 1.99 0.10 15.63
N GLY A 15 1.91 0.54 14.38
CA GLY A 15 2.70 1.65 13.86
C GLY A 15 2.33 2.97 14.52
N LYS A 16 3.21 3.96 14.41
CA LYS A 16 3.02 5.29 15.02
C LYS A 16 3.12 6.39 13.98
N GLY A 17 2.25 7.40 14.10
CA GLY A 17 2.31 8.62 13.27
C GLY A 17 2.24 8.30 11.77
N THR A 18 3.36 8.51 11.07
CA THR A 18 3.49 8.28 9.62
C THR A 18 3.14 6.84 9.21
N GLU A 19 3.70 5.85 9.90
CA GLU A 19 3.55 4.44 9.51
C GLU A 19 2.10 4.00 9.58
N GLN A 20 1.41 4.40 10.65
CA GLN A 20 0.00 4.10 10.86
C GLN A 20 -0.88 4.75 9.80
N ARG A 21 -0.66 6.05 9.50
CA ARG A 21 -1.43 6.78 8.48
C ARG A 21 -1.24 6.18 7.09
N LEU A 22 0.00 5.85 6.73
CA LEU A 22 0.29 5.21 5.44
C LEU A 22 -0.36 3.83 5.37
N ALA A 23 -0.19 2.99 6.40
CA ALA A 23 -0.82 1.68 6.43
C ALA A 23 -2.35 1.75 6.32
N HIS A 24 -2.98 2.70 7.01
CA HIS A 24 -4.43 2.92 6.93
C HIS A 24 -4.87 3.27 5.51
N TYR A 25 -4.22 4.27 4.90
CA TYR A 25 -4.56 4.70 3.55
C TYR A 25 -4.34 3.60 2.51
N LEU A 26 -3.20 2.90 2.59
CA LEU A 26 -2.86 1.82 1.67
C LEU A 26 -3.90 0.69 1.74
N LEU A 27 -4.29 0.26 2.95
CA LEU A 27 -5.25 -0.83 3.14
C LEU A 27 -6.69 -0.46 2.78
N GLU A 28 -7.09 0.80 2.94
CA GLU A 28 -8.46 1.26 2.65
C GLU A 28 -8.67 1.69 1.19
N ASN A 29 -7.63 2.19 0.52
CA ASN A 29 -7.76 2.86 -0.79
C ASN A 29 -6.75 2.32 -1.81
N SER A 30 -6.79 1.01 -2.04
CA SER A 30 -5.81 0.33 -2.89
C SER A 30 -5.93 0.69 -4.38
N ASP A 31 -7.14 0.97 -4.87
CA ASP A 31 -7.44 1.16 -6.30
C ASP A 31 -6.77 2.38 -6.94
N ASN A 32 -6.45 3.41 -6.15
CA ASN A 32 -5.90 4.65 -6.68
C ASN A 32 -4.37 4.73 -6.60
N ILE A 33 -3.70 3.77 -5.96
CA ILE A 33 -2.24 3.82 -5.79
C ILE A 33 -1.52 3.66 -7.14
N ALA A 34 -2.14 2.96 -8.10
CA ALA A 34 -1.58 2.74 -9.44
C ALA A 34 -1.29 4.04 -10.20
N SER A 35 -2.06 5.11 -9.99
CA SER A 35 -1.85 6.41 -10.63
C SER A 35 -1.05 7.39 -9.76
N MET A 36 -0.89 7.13 -8.46
CA MET A 36 -0.25 8.08 -7.53
C MET A 36 1.27 8.03 -7.54
N ASN A 37 1.91 9.20 -7.46
CA ASN A 37 3.31 9.37 -7.09
C ASN A 37 3.47 9.54 -5.56
N ALA A 38 4.70 9.63 -5.07
CA ALA A 38 4.97 9.70 -3.64
C ALA A 38 4.37 10.94 -2.96
N ALA A 39 4.29 12.08 -3.67
CA ALA A 39 3.74 13.31 -3.15
C ALA A 39 2.20 13.25 -3.07
N GLU A 40 1.56 12.64 -4.05
CA GLU A 40 0.10 12.43 -4.04
C GLU A 40 -0.31 11.47 -2.93
N LEU A 41 0.42 10.36 -2.76
CA LEU A 41 0.20 9.46 -1.63
C LEU A 41 0.40 10.20 -0.30
N ALA A 42 1.46 11.01 -0.19
CA ALA A 42 1.74 11.77 1.01
C ALA A 42 0.61 12.74 1.36
N GLN A 43 0.10 13.48 0.37
CA GLN A 43 -1.02 14.40 0.55
C GLN A 43 -2.27 13.65 1.03
N LYS A 44 -2.60 12.51 0.40
CA LYS A 44 -3.78 11.73 0.75
C LYS A 44 -3.69 11.05 2.12
N ALA A 45 -2.49 10.61 2.50
CA ALA A 45 -2.23 10.02 3.82
C ALA A 45 -1.94 11.06 4.92
N GLY A 46 -1.89 12.36 4.58
CA GLY A 46 -1.60 13.43 5.55
C GLY A 46 -0.20 13.34 6.15
N VAL A 47 0.80 13.02 5.31
CA VAL A 47 2.23 12.95 5.68
C VAL A 47 3.08 13.71 4.66
N SER A 48 4.40 13.79 4.87
CA SER A 48 5.31 14.40 3.90
C SER A 48 5.75 13.41 2.81
N SER A 49 6.10 13.90 1.62
CA SER A 49 6.65 13.06 0.53
C SER A 49 7.93 12.35 0.96
N ALA A 50 8.77 13.02 1.76
CA ALA A 50 9.97 12.41 2.34
C ALA A 50 9.61 11.26 3.29
N SER A 51 8.53 11.39 4.05
CA SER A 51 8.03 10.32 4.92
C SER A 51 7.62 9.08 4.14
N VAL A 52 6.97 9.24 2.98
CA VAL A 52 6.62 8.11 2.08
C VAL A 52 7.87 7.39 1.56
N ILE A 53 8.88 8.14 1.13
CA ILE A 53 10.15 7.56 0.65
C ILE A 53 10.86 6.82 1.78
N ARG A 54 10.95 7.42 2.97
CA ARG A 54 11.56 6.78 4.16
C ARG A 54 10.81 5.51 4.56
N PHE A 55 9.49 5.56 4.58
CA PHE A 55 8.65 4.40 4.86
C PHE A 55 8.94 3.27 3.87
N SER A 56 8.98 3.57 2.56
CA SER A 56 9.29 2.59 1.52
C SER A 56 10.68 1.96 1.73
N ARG A 57 11.66 2.77 2.15
CA ARG A 57 13.01 2.27 2.50
C ARG A 57 13.04 1.40 3.75
N GLN A 58 12.31 1.77 4.80
CA GLN A 58 12.16 0.95 6.01
C GLN A 58 11.47 -0.38 5.72
N MET A 59 10.62 -0.42 4.70
CA MET A 59 9.97 -1.64 4.25
C MET A 59 10.89 -2.57 3.44
N GLY A 60 12.08 -2.09 3.04
CA GLY A 60 13.11 -2.86 2.33
C GLY A 60 13.32 -2.47 0.87
N TYR A 61 12.64 -1.44 0.38
CA TYR A 61 12.70 -1.01 -1.03
C TYR A 61 13.67 0.17 -1.22
N GLY A 62 14.16 0.40 -2.44
CA GLY A 62 14.99 1.56 -2.77
C GLY A 62 14.25 2.90 -2.67
N GLY A 63 12.92 2.87 -2.75
CA GLY A 63 12.04 4.03 -2.62
C GLY A 63 10.59 3.70 -2.96
N TYR A 64 9.77 4.74 -3.07
CA TYR A 64 8.33 4.59 -3.34
C TYR A 64 8.00 3.87 -4.67
N PRO A 65 8.70 4.11 -5.80
CA PRO A 65 8.38 3.43 -7.05
C PRO A 65 8.46 1.90 -6.96
N GLU A 66 9.51 1.36 -6.34
CA GLU A 66 9.65 -0.09 -6.11
C GLU A 66 8.57 -0.62 -5.16
N PHE A 67 8.35 0.05 -4.03
CA PHE A 67 7.28 -0.31 -3.10
C PHE A 67 5.91 -0.38 -3.80
N LYS A 68 5.60 0.61 -4.65
CA LYS A 68 4.35 0.67 -5.40
C LYS A 68 4.19 -0.50 -6.37
N ILE A 69 5.24 -0.87 -7.09
CA ILE A 69 5.20 -2.01 -8.01
C ILE A 69 4.86 -3.29 -7.26
N ASP A 70 5.56 -3.54 -6.15
CA ASP A 70 5.37 -4.73 -5.34
C ASP A 70 3.96 -4.77 -4.72
N TYR A 71 3.53 -3.64 -4.13
CA TYR A 71 2.18 -3.47 -3.59
C TYR A 71 1.08 -3.79 -4.61
N LEU A 72 1.18 -3.24 -5.82
CA LEU A 72 0.19 -3.46 -6.88
C LEU A 72 0.23 -4.90 -7.43
N SER A 73 1.40 -5.55 -7.39
CA SER A 73 1.52 -6.95 -7.80
C SER A 73 0.81 -7.89 -6.82
N GLU A 74 0.88 -7.59 -5.53
CA GLU A 74 0.19 -8.37 -4.49
C GLU A 74 -1.34 -8.13 -4.51
N GLU A 75 -1.79 -6.89 -4.74
CA GLU A 75 -3.21 -6.54 -4.81
C GLU A 75 -3.94 -7.24 -5.97
N LYS A 76 -3.28 -7.33 -7.13
CA LYS A 76 -3.83 -8.02 -8.32
C LYS A 76 -4.04 -9.52 -8.11
N THR A 77 -3.24 -10.13 -7.23
CA THR A 77 -3.35 -11.55 -6.89
C THR A 77 -4.61 -11.81 -6.05
N THR A 78 -5.04 -10.86 -5.22
CA THR A 78 -6.27 -10.95 -4.43
C THR A 78 -7.51 -10.66 -5.27
N LYS A 79 -7.49 -9.64 -6.15
CA LYS A 79 -8.67 -9.29 -6.97
C LYS A 79 -8.97 -10.30 -8.09
N LYS A 80 -7.97 -10.99 -8.66
CA LYS A 80 -8.22 -12.02 -9.69
C LYS A 80 -9.06 -13.20 -9.18
N ALA A 81 -8.91 -13.59 -7.91
CA ALA A 81 -9.62 -14.76 -7.39
C ALA A 81 -11.14 -14.53 -7.23
N VAL A 82 -11.56 -13.31 -6.89
CA VAL A 82 -12.97 -12.98 -6.66
C VAL A 82 -13.75 -12.84 -7.97
N VAL A 83 -13.14 -12.26 -9.01
CA VAL A 83 -13.82 -12.03 -10.30
C VAL A 83 -14.12 -13.35 -11.03
N ILE A 84 -13.27 -14.37 -10.87
CA ILE A 84 -13.49 -15.69 -11.50
C ILE A 84 -14.64 -16.45 -10.81
N PHE A 85 -14.93 -16.16 -9.54
CA PHE A 85 -15.95 -16.88 -8.76
C PHE A 85 -17.37 -16.29 -8.88
N PHE A 86 -17.52 -15.09 -9.46
CA PHE A 86 -18.78 -14.34 -9.52
C PHE A 86 -19.35 -14.15 -10.94
N MET A 87 -18.94 -14.95 -11.92
CA MET A 87 -19.68 -15.04 -13.19
C MET A 87 -20.81 -16.07 -13.03
N PRO A 88 -22.09 -15.66 -12.86
CA PRO A 88 -23.19 -16.56 -13.19
C PRO A 88 -23.13 -16.79 -14.70
N ILE A 89 -23.21 -18.07 -15.08
CA ILE A 89 -23.44 -18.53 -16.46
C ILE A 89 -24.73 -17.90 -16.99
#